data_AF-A0A2V8LPL6-F1
#
_entry.id   AF-A0A2V8LPL6-F1
#
_cell.length_a   1.000
_cell.length_b   1.000
_cell.length_c   1.000
_cell.angle_alpha   90.00
_cell.angle_beta   90.00
_cell.angle_gamma   90.00
#
_symmetry.space_group_name_H-M   'P 1'
#
loop_
_entity.id
_entity.type
_entity.pdbx_description
1 polymer ?
#
loop_
_entity_poly.entity_id
_entity_poly.type
_entity_poly.pdbx_seq_one_letter_code
_entity_poly.pdbx_strand_id
1 'polypeptide(L)'
;MTYDVRIMQGTASQQEALALFAKAAQLQPATIRFAYVYGVALHSYGEVDKAIAVLKKAHDIRPADRDVLLALITFQRDKGDVRSAIAYAEKLVQLNPGDAQVIALRNSLNKSQ
;
A
#
# COMPACT_ATOMS: atom_id res chain seq x y z
N MET A 1 0.63 39.08 -16.68
CA MET A 1 -0.24 38.00 -16.16
C MET A 1 0.54 36.70 -16.18
N THR A 2 1.36 36.46 -15.18
CA THR A 2 2.17 35.24 -15.03
C THR A 2 1.31 34.17 -14.37
N TYR A 3 0.69 33.32 -15.18
CA TYR A 3 0.03 32.13 -14.68
C TYR A 3 1.11 31.13 -14.24
N ASP A 4 0.98 30.63 -13.02
CA ASP A 4 1.85 29.63 -12.37
C ASP A 4 1.85 28.31 -13.15
N VAL A 5 2.72 28.19 -14.16
CA VAL A 5 2.94 26.96 -14.94
C VAL A 5 3.64 25.86 -14.12
N ARG A 6 4.04 26.15 -12.87
CA ARG A 6 4.84 25.21 -12.05
C ARG A 6 4.02 24.17 -11.27
N ILE A 7 2.69 24.33 -11.18
CA ILE A 7 1.81 23.44 -10.38
C ILE A 7 1.09 22.36 -11.23
N MET A 8 1.05 22.48 -12.56
CA MET A 8 0.36 21.50 -13.44
C MET A 8 1.20 20.31 -13.91
N GLN A 9 2.54 20.42 -13.94
CA GLN A 9 3.41 19.32 -14.39
C GLN A 9 3.48 18.17 -13.37
N GLY A 10 3.28 18.49 -12.09
CA GLY A 10 3.27 17.51 -11.00
C GLY A 10 1.99 16.68 -10.96
N THR A 11 0.83 17.25 -11.30
CA THR A 11 -0.47 16.56 -11.20
C THR A 11 -0.83 15.77 -12.47
N ALA A 12 -0.49 16.29 -13.66
CA ALA A 12 -0.83 15.65 -14.94
C ALA A 12 -0.03 14.36 -15.18
N SER A 13 1.30 14.40 -15.05
CA SER A 13 2.19 13.23 -15.22
C SER A 13 1.87 12.09 -14.25
N GLN A 14 1.29 12.46 -13.12
CA GLN A 14 1.10 11.61 -11.97
C GLN A 14 -0.29 10.93 -12.07
N GLN A 15 -1.30 11.62 -12.64
CA GLN A 15 -2.57 11.00 -13.04
C GLN A 15 -2.39 10.05 -14.22
N GLU A 16 -1.51 10.38 -15.16
CA GLU A 16 -1.10 9.48 -16.23
C GLU A 16 -0.40 8.23 -15.68
N ALA A 17 0.47 8.38 -14.68
CA ALA A 17 1.09 7.25 -13.99
C ALA A 17 0.02 6.34 -13.34
N LEU A 18 -0.97 6.90 -12.63
CA LEU A 18 -2.09 6.13 -12.09
C LEU A 18 -2.87 5.38 -13.18
N ALA A 19 -3.14 6.01 -14.32
CA ALA A 19 -3.84 5.39 -15.43
C ALA A 19 -3.02 4.25 -16.07
N LEU A 20 -1.71 4.43 -16.22
CA LEU A 20 -0.79 3.41 -16.71
C LEU A 20 -0.69 2.23 -15.74
N PHE A 21 -0.63 2.49 -14.43
CA PHE A 21 -0.63 1.43 -13.41
C PHE A 21 -1.97 0.69 -13.31
N ALA A 22 -3.10 1.40 -13.42
CA ALA A 22 -4.41 0.78 -13.48
C ALA A 22 -4.55 -0.12 -14.71
N LYS A 23 -4.08 0.34 -15.87
CA LYS A 23 -4.05 -0.46 -17.11
C LYS A 23 -3.12 -1.66 -16.98
N ALA A 24 -1.94 -1.51 -16.38
CA ALA A 24 -1.02 -2.62 -16.14
C ALA A 24 -1.62 -3.67 -15.18
N ALA A 25 -2.29 -3.23 -14.12
CA ALA A 25 -3.01 -4.10 -13.19
C ALA A 25 -4.18 -4.84 -13.87
N GLN A 26 -4.86 -4.22 -14.84
CA GLN A 26 -5.91 -4.86 -15.64
C GLN A 26 -5.37 -5.84 -16.68
N LEU A 27 -4.22 -5.54 -17.30
CA LEU A 27 -3.62 -6.37 -18.36
C LEU A 27 -2.92 -7.61 -17.81
N GLN A 28 -2.40 -7.56 -16.58
CA GLN A 28 -1.76 -8.70 -15.91
C GLN A 28 -2.23 -8.82 -14.46
N PRO A 29 -3.47 -9.31 -14.23
CA PRO A 29 -4.02 -9.48 -12.89
C PRO A 29 -3.26 -10.50 -12.02
N ALA A 30 -2.40 -11.32 -12.62
CA ALA A 30 -1.56 -12.30 -11.91
C ALA A 30 -0.29 -11.70 -11.26
N THR A 31 0.03 -10.44 -11.56
CA THR A 31 1.26 -9.81 -11.09
C THR A 31 0.95 -8.92 -9.88
N ILE A 32 1.03 -9.53 -8.69
CA ILE A 32 0.92 -8.87 -7.37
C ILE A 32 1.70 -7.55 -7.30
N ARG A 33 2.87 -7.49 -7.96
CA ARG A 33 3.71 -6.29 -8.06
C ARG A 33 2.95 -5.08 -8.62
N PHE A 34 2.06 -5.24 -9.59
CA PHE A 34 1.26 -4.11 -10.10
C PHE A 34 0.21 -3.66 -9.11
N ALA A 35 -0.43 -4.59 -8.40
CA ALA A 35 -1.39 -4.23 -7.35
C ALA A 35 -0.70 -3.48 -6.20
N TYR A 36 0.52 -3.89 -5.83
CA TYR A 36 1.36 -3.16 -4.87
C TYR A 36 1.64 -1.72 -5.33
N VAL A 37 2.21 -1.56 -6.54
CA VAL A 37 2.55 -0.23 -7.07
C VAL A 37 1.32 0.66 -7.23
N TYR A 38 0.20 0.09 -7.70
CA TYR A 38 -1.06 0.83 -7.82
C TYR A 38 -1.62 1.25 -6.47
N GLY A 39 -1.56 0.38 -5.46
CA GLY A 39 -1.93 0.71 -4.09
C GLY A 39 -1.09 1.85 -3.51
N VAL A 40 0.24 1.79 -3.69
CA VAL A 40 1.16 2.86 -3.25
C VAL A 40 0.87 4.18 -3.94
N ALA A 41 0.59 4.14 -5.25
CA ALA A 41 0.22 5.33 -5.99
C ALA A 41 -1.09 5.92 -5.45
N LEU A 42 -2.15 5.11 -5.31
CA LEU A 42 -3.43 5.56 -4.72
C LEU A 42 -3.27 6.17 -3.32
N HIS A 43 -2.45 5.56 -2.46
CA HIS A 43 -2.18 6.08 -1.12
C HIS A 43 -1.51 7.46 -1.17
N SER A 44 -0.53 7.63 -2.07
CA SER A 44 0.18 8.91 -2.27
C SER A 44 -0.74 10.01 -2.78
N TYR A 45 -1.86 9.63 -3.39
CA TYR A 45 -2.93 10.51 -3.87
C TYR A 45 -4.00 10.82 -2.83
N GLY A 46 -3.88 10.29 -1.61
CA GLY A 46 -4.92 10.42 -0.57
C GLY A 46 -6.10 9.47 -0.75
N GLU A 47 -6.09 8.63 -1.78
CA GLU A 47 -7.12 7.61 -2.07
C GLU A 47 -6.87 6.34 -1.24
N VAL A 48 -6.68 6.51 0.07
CA VAL A 48 -6.22 5.48 1.02
C VAL A 48 -7.16 4.26 1.04
N ASP A 49 -8.48 4.48 0.99
CA ASP A 49 -9.46 3.40 0.97
C ASP A 49 -9.36 2.53 -0.28
N LYS A 50 -9.18 3.17 -1.44
CA LYS A 50 -8.99 2.46 -2.71
C LYS A 50 -7.66 1.70 -2.71
N ALA A 51 -6.60 2.30 -2.18
CA ALA A 51 -5.30 1.65 -2.03
C ALA A 51 -5.41 0.36 -1.22
N ILE A 52 -6.05 0.42 -0.05
CA ILE A 52 -6.26 -0.73 0.82
C ILE A 52 -7.11 -1.80 0.11
N ALA A 53 -8.16 -1.42 -0.62
CA ALA A 53 -9.00 -2.38 -1.34
C ALA A 53 -8.23 -3.14 -2.43
N VAL A 54 -7.36 -2.46 -3.18
CA VAL A 54 -6.47 -3.07 -4.19
C VAL A 54 -5.50 -4.05 -3.53
N LEU A 55 -4.85 -3.63 -2.45
CA LEU A 55 -3.88 -4.47 -1.74
C LEU A 55 -4.53 -5.67 -1.05
N LYS A 56 -5.75 -5.54 -0.54
CA LYS A 56 -6.52 -6.68 0.00
C LYS A 56 -6.77 -7.74 -1.06
N LYS A 57 -7.20 -7.34 -2.26
CA LYS A 57 -7.35 -8.28 -3.39
C LYS A 57 -6.02 -8.95 -3.76
N ALA A 58 -4.91 -8.19 -3.72
CA ALA A 58 -3.58 -8.77 -3.93
C ALA A 58 -3.22 -9.79 -2.85
N HIS A 59 -3.52 -9.49 -1.58
CA HIS A 59 -3.32 -10.39 -0.46
C HIS A 59 -4.18 -11.66 -0.59
N ASP A 60 -5.42 -11.57 -1.09
CA ASP A 60 -6.27 -12.73 -1.31
C ASP A 60 -5.68 -13.69 -2.38
N ILE A 61 -4.96 -13.15 -3.37
CA ILE A 61 -4.27 -13.93 -4.41
C ILE A 61 -2.95 -14.50 -3.91
N ARG A 62 -2.13 -13.72 -3.18
CA ARG A 62 -0.90 -14.18 -2.53
C ARG A 62 -0.87 -13.74 -1.06
N PRO A 63 -1.37 -14.59 -0.15
CA PRO A 63 -1.45 -14.26 1.27
C PRO A 63 -0.08 -14.05 1.94
N ALA A 64 0.95 -14.68 1.38
CA ALA A 64 2.31 -14.64 1.91
C ALA A 64 3.22 -13.56 1.28
N ASP A 65 2.65 -12.67 0.45
CA ASP A 65 3.45 -11.60 -0.17
C ASP A 65 3.82 -10.53 0.86
N ARG A 66 5.13 -10.43 1.14
CA ARG A 66 5.69 -9.53 2.15
C ARG A 66 5.43 -8.05 1.84
N ASP A 67 5.58 -7.65 0.58
CA ASP A 67 5.44 -6.24 0.19
C ASP A 67 3.98 -5.77 0.32
N VAL A 68 3.04 -6.64 -0.08
CA VAL A 68 1.60 -6.36 0.11
C VAL A 68 1.24 -6.28 1.59
N LEU A 69 1.74 -7.19 2.42
CA LEU A 69 1.49 -7.16 3.86
C LEU A 69 2.05 -5.89 4.51
N LEU A 70 3.29 -5.49 4.18
CA LEU A 70 3.88 -4.25 4.67
C LEU A 70 3.06 -3.02 4.27
N ALA A 71 2.63 -2.94 3.00
CA ALA A 71 1.79 -1.84 2.55
C ALA A 71 0.43 -1.80 3.28
N LEU A 72 -0.22 -2.95 3.49
CA LEU A 72 -1.46 -3.02 4.25
C LEU A 72 -1.28 -2.58 5.71
N ILE A 73 -0.18 -2.97 6.36
CA ILE A 73 0.14 -2.55 7.73
C ILE A 73 0.29 -1.03 7.79
N THR A 74 1.11 -0.46 6.90
CA THR A 74 1.36 0.98 6.87
C THR A 74 0.09 1.76 6.56
N PHE A 75 -0.67 1.38 5.53
CA PHE A 75 -1.85 2.16 5.11
C PHE A 75 -2.99 2.06 6.12
N GLN A 76 -3.16 0.90 6.78
CA GLN A 76 -4.15 0.76 7.85
C GLN A 76 -3.77 1.57 9.09
N ARG A 77 -2.48 1.61 9.45
CA ARG A 77 -1.98 2.47 10.53
C ARG A 77 -2.19 3.94 10.19
N ASP A 78 -1.86 4.36 8.98
CA ASP A 78 -1.97 5.77 8.54
C ASP A 78 -3.45 6.22 8.46
N LYS A 79 -4.37 5.28 8.18
CA LYS A 79 -5.83 5.48 8.28
C LYS A 79 -6.34 5.53 9.73
N GLY A 80 -5.53 5.13 10.72
CA GLY A 80 -5.91 5.01 12.13
C GLY A 80 -6.56 3.67 12.49
N ASP A 81 -6.68 2.74 11.55
CA ASP A 81 -7.11 1.36 11.82
C ASP A 81 -5.93 0.52 12.32
N VAL A 82 -5.42 0.89 13.50
CA VAL A 82 -4.29 0.22 14.15
C VAL A 82 -4.60 -1.25 14.42
N ARG A 83 -5.86 -1.60 14.70
CA ARG A 83 -6.30 -2.98 14.93
C ARG A 83 -6.05 -3.85 13.69
N SER A 84 -6.46 -3.41 12.50
CA SER A 84 -6.14 -4.13 11.27
C SER A 84 -4.64 -4.16 10.99
N ALA A 85 -3.91 -3.07 11.26
CA ALA A 85 -2.47 -3.03 11.08
C ALA A 85 -1.75 -4.10 11.93
N ILE A 86 -2.14 -4.26 13.19
CA ILE A 86 -1.63 -5.31 14.08
C ILE A 86 -1.90 -6.69 13.51
N ALA A 87 -3.13 -6.96 13.05
CA ALA A 87 -3.50 -8.27 12.49
C ALA A 87 -2.65 -8.65 11.26
N TYR A 88 -2.34 -7.69 10.37
CA TYR A 88 -1.43 -7.95 9.25
C TYR A 88 0.03 -8.07 9.69
N ALA A 89 0.46 -7.32 10.70
CA ALA A 89 1.81 -7.44 11.27
C ALA A 89 2.03 -8.81 11.93
N GLU A 90 1.02 -9.37 12.61
CA GLU A 90 1.07 -10.72 13.16
C GLU A 90 1.25 -11.78 12.07
N LYS A 91 0.49 -11.69 10.97
CA LYS A 91 0.69 -12.57 9.80
C LYS A 91 2.11 -12.45 9.24
N LEU A 92 2.63 -11.22 9.13
CA LEU A 92 3.97 -11.00 8.62
C LEU A 92 5.06 -11.58 9.54
N VAL A 93 4.89 -11.48 10.87
CA VAL A 93 5.78 -12.16 11.84
C VAL A 93 5.70 -13.67 11.69
N GLN A 94 4.51 -14.24 11.46
CA GLN A 94 4.36 -15.69 11.27
C GLN A 94 5.10 -16.19 10.01
N LEU A 95 5.13 -15.38 8.94
CA LEU A 95 5.88 -15.70 7.73
C LEU A 95 7.40 -15.54 7.90
N ASN A 96 7.82 -14.57 8.72
CA ASN A 96 9.22 -14.23 8.93
C ASN A 96 9.54 -14.09 10.44
N PRO A 97 9.51 -15.19 11.21
CA PRO A 97 9.62 -15.13 12.68
C PRO A 97 11.02 -14.71 13.19
N GLY A 98 12.03 -14.71 12.32
CA GLY A 98 13.38 -14.23 12.64
C GLY A 98 13.66 -12.78 12.23
N ASP A 99 12.68 -12.09 11.61
CA ASP A 99 12.91 -10.74 11.12
C ASP A 99 12.67 -9.71 12.23
N ALA A 100 13.78 -9.20 12.77
CA ALA A 100 13.76 -8.20 13.84
C ALA A 100 13.00 -6.92 13.46
N GLN A 101 13.00 -6.52 12.19
CA GLN A 101 12.28 -5.31 11.73
C GLN A 101 10.77 -5.53 11.80
N VAL A 102 10.30 -6.69 11.37
CA VAL A 102 8.87 -7.04 11.40
C VAL A 102 8.38 -7.19 12.84
N ILE A 103 9.19 -7.81 13.72
CA ILE A 103 8.88 -7.92 15.15
C ILE A 103 8.82 -6.55 15.80
N ALA A 104 9.78 -5.67 15.50
CA ALA A 104 9.79 -4.30 15.99
C ALA A 104 8.56 -3.50 15.50
N LEU A 105 8.16 -3.68 14.23
CA LEU A 105 6.97 -3.06 13.65
C LEU A 105 5.69 -3.50 14.38
N ARG A 106 5.50 -4.80 14.63
CA ARG A 106 4.35 -5.27 15.42
C ARG A 106 4.34 -4.66 16.83
N ASN A 107 5.49 -4.63 17.48
CA ASN A 107 5.63 -4.08 18.83
C ASN A 107 5.35 -2.58 18.89
N SER A 108 5.74 -1.80 17.87
CA SER A 108 5.45 -0.37 17.82
C SER A 108 3.95 -0.11 17.64
N LEU A 109 3.26 -0.91 16.82
CA LEU A 109 1.80 -0.81 16.64
C LEU A 109 1.03 -1.10 17.94
N ASN A 110 1.47 -2.09 18.73
CA ASN A 110 0.86 -2.41 20.02
C ASN A 110 1.07 -1.34 21.10
N LYS A 111 2.13 -0.53 20.99
CA LYS A 111 2.45 0.54 21.95
C LYS A 111 1.74 1.86 21.63
N SER A 112 1.16 1.99 20.44
CA SER A 112 0.39 3.18 20.02
C SER A 112 -1.09 3.12 20.40
N GLN A 113 -1.51 2.14 21.22
CA GLN A 113 -2.86 2.08 21.82
C GLN A 113 -2.91 2.65 23.22
#